data_AF-A0A315UVF0-F1
#
_entry.id   AF-A0A315UVF0-F1
#
_cell.length_a   1.000
_cell.length_b   1.000
_cell.length_c   1.000
_cell.angle_alpha   90.00
_cell.angle_beta   90.00
_cell.angle_gamma   90.00
#
_symmetry.space_group_name_H-M   'P 1'
#
loop_
_entity.id
_entity.type
_entity.pdbx_description
1 polymer ?
#
loop_
_entity_poly.entity_id
_entity_poly.type
_entity_poly.pdbx_seq_one_letter_code
_entity_poly.pdbx_strand_id
1 'polypeptide(L)'
;MVWNRPFSTIFLRVRSPLLVVQRILPHFFLPTDFPLRCGATHAQLIRGAQEASGGKAVGRFFHLYPRRRLRLVPWLARWIRKGAVPVATMNMQVAVPDGEEVPDAWHHQLIFGVAPRAVFMTNPLDVVGEVEVHQRLCSQSVLLVRREDVLQRLTTDGSLSDLSQIQSDPRWRLLDVEGEAAIFLPQLTPTSDPPCLIQVFCYPGQVRQMRLEEELEDGPRTAHVSIPAAYSSGVTLFALTGSDVAQQLLKAPELPLL
;
A
#
# COMPACT_ATOMS: atom_id res chain seq x y z
N MET A 1 -12.63 -24.15 -38.14
CA MET A 1 -13.29 -22.84 -37.97
C MET A 1 -14.42 -23.02 -36.97
N VAL A 2 -14.45 -22.16 -35.95
CA VAL A 2 -15.53 -21.91 -34.99
C VAL A 2 -15.83 -23.01 -33.95
N TRP A 3 -15.28 -22.75 -32.76
CA TRP A 3 -15.69 -23.28 -31.47
C TRP A 3 -17.08 -22.78 -31.09
N ASN A 4 -17.95 -23.66 -30.59
CA ASN A 4 -19.26 -23.29 -30.06
C ASN A 4 -19.59 -24.11 -28.79
N ARG A 5 -19.22 -23.54 -27.61
CA ARG A 5 -19.65 -23.81 -26.21
C ARG A 5 -19.50 -25.24 -25.62
N PRO A 6 -19.50 -25.43 -24.27
CA PRO A 6 -19.20 -24.54 -23.14
C PRO A 6 -17.94 -25.01 -22.37
N PHE A 7 -17.11 -24.09 -21.87
CA PHE A 7 -16.01 -24.41 -20.95
C PHE A 7 -16.55 -24.68 -19.54
N SER A 8 -17.15 -25.85 -19.36
CA SER A 8 -17.33 -26.48 -18.07
C SER A 8 -16.33 -27.62 -17.97
N THR A 9 -15.50 -27.59 -16.93
CA THR A 9 -14.64 -28.71 -16.49
C THR A 9 -13.34 -28.88 -17.28
N ILE A 10 -12.26 -28.23 -16.81
CA ILE A 10 -10.97 -28.83 -16.43
C ILE A 10 -10.29 -27.77 -15.55
N PHE A 11 -10.78 -27.60 -14.33
CA PHE A 11 -9.96 -27.00 -13.27
C PHE A 11 -9.22 -28.16 -12.61
N LEU A 12 -7.91 -28.15 -12.81
CA LEU A 12 -6.96 -29.10 -12.28
C LEU A 12 -7.23 -29.39 -10.80
N ARG A 13 -7.41 -30.68 -10.53
CA ARG A 13 -7.45 -31.34 -9.24
C ARG A 13 -6.11 -31.16 -8.52
N VAL A 14 -5.86 -29.98 -7.97
CA VAL A 14 -4.83 -29.76 -6.95
C VAL A 14 -5.50 -29.98 -5.61
N ARG A 15 -5.25 -31.14 -5.00
CA ARG A 15 -5.62 -31.42 -3.61
C ARG A 15 -4.91 -30.39 -2.72
N SER A 16 -5.68 -29.42 -2.20
CA SER A 16 -5.47 -28.59 -0.98
C SER A 16 -4.06 -28.02 -0.74
N PRO A 17 -3.86 -26.67 -0.76
CA PRO A 17 -4.48 -25.76 0.22
C PRO A 17 -4.82 -24.34 -0.34
N LEU A 18 -4.95 -24.19 -1.65
CA LEU A 18 -5.15 -22.88 -2.30
C LEU A 18 -6.53 -22.23 -2.02
N LEU A 19 -7.47 -22.99 -1.45
CA LEU A 19 -8.81 -22.52 -1.08
C LEU A 19 -8.88 -21.77 0.26
N VAL A 20 -7.79 -21.72 1.03
CA VAL A 20 -7.76 -20.99 2.31
C VAL A 20 -7.39 -19.51 2.10
N VAL A 21 -6.61 -19.16 1.08
CA VAL A 21 -6.15 -17.77 0.89
C VAL A 21 -7.19 -16.91 0.15
N GLN A 22 -7.93 -17.50 -0.79
CA GLN A 22 -8.92 -16.76 -1.59
C GLN A 22 -10.29 -16.57 -0.90
N ARG A 23 -10.60 -17.35 0.15
CA ARG A 23 -11.88 -17.26 0.89
C ARG A 23 -11.81 -16.41 2.16
N ILE A 24 -10.66 -15.84 2.51
CA ILE A 24 -10.43 -15.15 3.81
C ILE A 24 -10.28 -13.61 3.66
N LEU A 25 -10.41 -13.06 2.44
CA LEU A 25 -10.33 -11.61 2.22
C LEU A 25 -11.61 -11.06 1.57
N PRO A 26 -12.72 -11.07 2.32
CA PRO A 26 -13.39 -9.80 2.56
C PRO A 26 -13.89 -9.72 4.01
N HIS A 27 -13.45 -8.71 4.76
CA HIS A 27 -14.10 -8.05 5.92
C HIS A 27 -13.00 -7.40 6.79
N PHE A 28 -12.49 -6.25 6.36
CA PHE A 28 -11.76 -5.33 7.23
C PHE A 28 -12.19 -3.90 6.91
N PHE A 29 -13.47 -3.65 7.14
CA PHE A 29 -13.98 -2.32 7.45
C PHE A 29 -14.68 -2.48 8.80
N LEU A 30 -14.12 -1.86 9.84
CA LEU A 30 -14.75 -1.30 11.06
C LEU A 30 -13.70 -1.20 12.22
N PRO A 31 -13.91 -0.25 13.16
CA PRO A 31 -12.86 0.59 13.69
C PRO A 31 -12.46 0.20 15.12
N THR A 32 -11.19 0.38 15.47
CA THR A 32 -10.78 0.61 16.86
C THR A 32 -9.47 1.39 16.87
N ASP A 33 -9.56 2.63 17.35
CA ASP A 33 -8.58 3.43 18.10
C ASP A 33 -7.12 3.50 17.61
N PHE A 34 -6.69 4.73 17.28
CA PHE A 34 -5.32 5.21 17.01
C PHE A 34 -4.71 4.99 15.60
N PRO A 35 -3.97 6.02 15.13
CA PRO A 35 -4.37 7.00 14.12
C PRO A 35 -4.39 6.39 12.70
N LEU A 36 -5.39 6.76 11.88
CA LEU A 36 -5.46 6.54 10.42
C LEU A 36 -4.74 5.28 9.88
N ARG A 37 -5.08 4.10 10.44
CA ARG A 37 -4.69 2.80 9.88
C ARG A 37 -5.71 2.35 8.83
N CYS A 38 -5.89 3.13 7.77
CA CYS A 38 -6.73 2.72 6.65
C CYS A 38 -5.97 1.66 5.84
N GLY A 39 -6.19 0.38 6.18
CA GLY A 39 -5.70 -0.85 5.53
C GLY A 39 -4.65 -1.62 6.36
N ALA A 40 -4.06 -2.69 5.79
CA ALA A 40 -3.34 -3.72 6.55
C ALA A 40 -1.85 -3.81 6.18
N THR A 41 -0.93 -3.46 7.10
CA THR A 41 0.51 -3.64 6.89
C THR A 41 0.88 -5.10 6.58
N HIS A 42 2.05 -5.34 5.97
CA HIS A 42 2.51 -6.71 5.70
C HIS A 42 2.59 -7.56 6.98
N ALA A 43 2.95 -6.98 8.12
CA ALA A 43 2.95 -7.66 9.41
C ALA A 43 1.53 -8.07 9.84
N GLN A 44 0.55 -7.19 9.66
CA GLN A 44 -0.87 -7.49 9.90
C GLN A 44 -1.40 -8.55 8.93
N LEU A 45 -0.98 -8.54 7.66
CA LEU A 45 -1.33 -9.60 6.70
C LEU A 45 -0.77 -10.97 7.12
N ILE A 46 0.50 -11.02 7.55
CA ILE A 46 1.11 -12.27 8.02
C ILE A 46 0.38 -12.80 9.23
N ARG A 47 0.15 -11.93 10.22
CA ARG A 47 -0.59 -12.26 11.44
C ARG A 47 -2.02 -12.72 11.13
N GLY A 48 -2.74 -11.97 10.32
CA GLY A 48 -4.12 -12.28 9.94
C GLY A 48 -4.22 -13.62 9.20
N ALA A 49 -3.30 -13.92 8.29
CA ALA A 49 -3.25 -15.22 7.62
C ALA A 49 -2.94 -16.37 8.60
N GLN A 50 -2.05 -16.16 9.56
CA GLN A 50 -1.75 -17.15 10.59
C GLN A 50 -2.98 -17.41 11.48
N GLU A 51 -3.62 -16.36 11.98
CA GLU A 51 -4.80 -16.45 12.85
C GLU A 51 -5.98 -17.10 12.11
N ALA A 52 -6.33 -16.61 10.92
CA ALA A 52 -7.48 -17.09 10.17
C ALA A 52 -7.31 -18.53 9.63
N SER A 53 -6.07 -18.99 9.46
CA SER A 53 -5.78 -20.37 9.07
C SER A 53 -5.64 -21.34 10.26
N GLY A 54 -5.77 -20.85 11.50
CA GLY A 54 -5.50 -21.65 12.70
C GLY A 54 -4.05 -22.12 12.78
N GLY A 55 -3.11 -21.27 12.38
CA GLY A 55 -1.67 -21.53 12.39
C GLY A 55 -1.15 -22.37 11.22
N LYS A 56 -1.96 -22.63 10.20
CA LYS A 56 -1.58 -23.47 9.03
C LYS A 56 -0.85 -22.71 7.93
N ALA A 57 -0.90 -21.39 7.94
CA ALA A 57 -0.14 -20.52 7.04
C ALA A 57 0.90 -19.73 7.84
N VAL A 58 2.12 -19.68 7.30
CA VAL A 58 3.14 -18.72 7.72
C VAL A 58 3.48 -17.80 6.55
N GLY A 59 3.90 -16.58 6.86
CA GLY A 59 4.30 -15.62 5.85
C GLY A 59 5.62 -14.97 6.18
N ARG A 60 6.30 -14.49 5.14
CA ARG A 60 7.46 -13.63 5.26
C ARG A 60 7.43 -12.55 4.21
N PHE A 61 7.69 -11.33 4.65
CA PHE A 61 7.80 -10.17 3.78
C PHE A 61 9.25 -9.99 3.28
N PHE A 62 9.37 -9.57 2.03
CA PHE A 62 10.63 -9.14 1.41
C PHE A 62 10.46 -7.72 0.92
N HIS A 63 11.33 -6.83 1.38
CA HIS A 63 11.34 -5.44 0.94
C HIS A 63 11.91 -5.36 -0.48
N LEU A 64 11.25 -4.62 -1.37
CA LEU A 64 11.79 -4.30 -2.69
C LEU A 64 12.30 -2.86 -2.82
N TYR A 65 12.06 -2.03 -1.80
CA TYR A 65 12.66 -0.72 -1.62
C TYR A 65 13.65 -0.69 -0.41
N PRO A 66 14.79 0.02 -0.49
CA PRO A 66 15.43 0.55 -1.70
C PRO A 66 15.69 -0.55 -2.73
N ARG A 67 16.03 -0.17 -3.96
CA ARG A 67 16.15 -1.09 -5.10
C ARG A 67 17.02 -2.30 -4.77
N ARG A 68 16.52 -3.49 -5.08
CA ARG A 68 17.19 -4.77 -4.79
C ARG A 68 17.83 -5.36 -6.04
N ARG A 69 18.94 -6.08 -5.86
CA ARG A 69 19.58 -6.87 -6.91
C ARG A 69 18.77 -8.15 -7.15
N LEU A 70 17.67 -7.99 -7.87
CA LEU A 70 16.66 -9.02 -8.10
C LEU A 70 16.19 -9.01 -9.56
N ARG A 71 15.93 -10.21 -10.10
CA ARG A 71 15.07 -10.39 -11.28
C ARG A 71 13.71 -10.88 -10.81
N LEU A 72 12.70 -10.01 -10.86
CA LEU A 72 11.42 -10.21 -10.19
C LEU A 72 10.70 -11.47 -10.68
N VAL A 73 10.48 -11.60 -11.99
CA VAL A 73 9.74 -12.74 -12.56
C VAL A 73 10.43 -14.07 -12.27
N PRO A 74 11.75 -14.26 -12.53
CA PRO A 74 12.44 -15.50 -12.18
C PRO A 74 12.43 -15.82 -10.67
N TRP A 75 12.44 -14.80 -9.82
CA TRP A 75 12.37 -14.99 -8.37
C TRP A 75 10.99 -15.44 -7.91
N LEU A 76 9.93 -14.77 -8.36
CA LEU A 76 8.54 -15.16 -8.10
C LEU A 76 8.27 -16.58 -8.61
N ALA A 77 8.69 -16.89 -9.85
CA ALA A 77 8.51 -18.21 -10.45
C ALA A 77 9.13 -19.32 -9.60
N ARG A 78 10.30 -19.06 -8.99
CA ARG A 78 11.00 -20.03 -8.13
C ARG A 78 10.20 -20.34 -6.87
N TRP A 79 9.60 -19.33 -6.25
CA TRP A 79 8.79 -19.49 -5.04
C TRP A 79 7.44 -20.13 -5.34
N ILE A 80 6.77 -19.69 -6.41
CA ILE A 80 5.49 -20.27 -6.86
C ILE A 80 5.67 -21.76 -7.19
N ARG A 81 6.74 -22.13 -7.92
CA ARG A 81 7.03 -23.55 -8.23
C ARG A 81 7.28 -24.40 -6.99
N LYS A 82 7.80 -23.81 -5.91
CA LYS A 82 7.95 -24.50 -4.63
C LYS A 82 6.61 -24.67 -3.90
N GLY A 83 5.57 -23.92 -4.27
CA GLY A 83 4.27 -23.93 -3.60
C GLY A 83 4.04 -22.74 -2.67
N ALA A 84 4.89 -21.72 -2.71
CA ALA A 84 4.64 -20.47 -2.01
C ALA A 84 3.62 -19.61 -2.77
N VAL A 85 2.86 -18.80 -2.02
CA VAL A 85 1.80 -17.95 -2.53
C VAL A 85 2.19 -16.48 -2.31
N PRO A 86 2.59 -15.74 -3.36
CA PRO A 86 2.98 -14.34 -3.23
C PRO A 86 1.79 -13.39 -3.15
N VAL A 87 1.89 -12.40 -2.27
CA VAL A 87 1.02 -11.22 -2.19
C VAL A 87 1.91 -9.99 -2.31
N ALA A 88 1.70 -9.21 -3.36
CA ALA A 88 2.37 -7.95 -3.62
C ALA A 88 1.73 -6.84 -2.78
N THR A 89 2.54 -6.03 -2.10
CA THR A 89 2.15 -4.75 -1.50
C THR A 89 2.71 -3.65 -2.38
N MET A 90 1.84 -2.98 -3.12
CA MET A 90 2.21 -2.07 -4.21
C MET A 90 1.69 -0.66 -3.95
N ASN A 91 2.52 0.32 -4.29
CA ASN A 91 2.07 1.69 -4.43
C ASN A 91 1.48 1.87 -5.85
N MET A 92 0.15 2.01 -5.94
CA MET A 92 -0.53 2.19 -7.23
C MET A 92 -0.38 3.62 -7.77
N GLN A 93 0.11 4.55 -6.95
CA GLN A 93 0.37 5.95 -7.30
C GLN A 93 1.70 6.12 -8.06
N VAL A 94 2.42 5.02 -8.28
CA VAL A 94 3.67 4.95 -9.04
C VAL A 94 3.44 4.17 -10.33
N ALA A 95 4.17 4.54 -11.39
CA ALA A 95 4.03 3.97 -12.72
C ALA A 95 2.58 4.09 -13.24
N VAL A 96 2.01 5.30 -13.05
CA VAL A 96 0.76 5.72 -13.66
C VAL A 96 1.10 6.31 -15.04
N PRO A 97 0.43 5.89 -16.13
CA PRO A 97 0.65 6.45 -17.45
C PRO A 97 0.38 7.96 -17.51
N ASP A 98 1.08 8.68 -18.38
CA ASP A 98 0.87 10.11 -18.56
C ASP A 98 -0.57 10.42 -18.99
N GLY A 99 -1.20 11.37 -18.31
CA GLY A 99 -2.59 11.77 -18.57
C GLY A 99 -3.65 10.90 -17.88
N GLU A 100 -3.25 9.81 -17.20
CA GLU A 100 -4.15 9.04 -16.35
C GLU A 100 -4.23 9.61 -14.92
N GLU A 101 -5.37 9.38 -14.28
CA GLU A 101 -5.61 9.80 -12.92
C GLU A 101 -4.78 8.97 -11.93
N VAL A 102 -4.07 9.63 -11.02
CA VAL A 102 -3.30 8.95 -9.98
C VAL A 102 -4.25 8.27 -8.99
N PRO A 103 -4.10 6.95 -8.76
CA PRO A 103 -4.89 6.25 -7.74
C PRO A 103 -4.71 6.87 -6.35
N ASP A 104 -5.68 6.67 -5.47
CA ASP A 104 -5.70 7.24 -4.12
C ASP A 104 -5.16 6.28 -3.04
N ALA A 105 -4.73 5.06 -3.42
CA ALA A 105 -4.44 4.01 -2.46
C ALA A 105 -3.23 3.11 -2.81
N TRP A 106 -2.73 2.44 -1.76
CA TRP A 106 -1.83 1.29 -1.85
C TRP A 106 -2.64 0.00 -1.86
N HIS A 107 -2.22 -0.99 -2.65
CA HIS A 107 -2.95 -2.25 -2.81
C HIS A 107 -2.14 -3.47 -2.34
N HIS A 108 -2.86 -4.46 -1.80
CA HIS A 108 -2.36 -5.82 -1.62
C HIS A 108 -2.96 -6.74 -2.67
N GLN A 109 -2.10 -7.32 -3.50
CA GLN A 109 -2.54 -8.07 -4.66
C GLN A 109 -1.93 -9.46 -4.67
N LEU A 110 -2.76 -10.49 -4.66
CA LEU A 110 -2.31 -11.86 -4.82
C LEU A 110 -1.74 -12.05 -6.23
N ILE A 111 -0.56 -12.67 -6.30
CA ILE A 111 0.07 -13.07 -7.56
C ILE A 111 -0.15 -14.58 -7.72
N PHE A 112 -0.91 -14.97 -8.74
CA PHE A 112 -1.23 -16.38 -8.98
C PHE A 112 -0.34 -17.04 -10.05
N GLY A 113 0.42 -16.25 -10.79
CA GLY A 113 1.30 -16.74 -11.84
C GLY A 113 2.27 -15.69 -12.36
N VAL A 114 3.23 -16.15 -13.16
CA VAL A 114 4.15 -15.28 -13.91
C VAL A 114 4.45 -15.89 -15.28
N ALA A 115 4.69 -15.03 -16.26
CA ALA A 115 5.18 -15.37 -17.60
C ALA A 115 6.41 -14.50 -17.92
N PRO A 116 7.15 -14.76 -19.01
CA PRO A 116 8.25 -13.89 -19.40
C PRO A 116 7.79 -12.43 -19.45
N ARG A 117 8.39 -11.58 -18.60
CA ARG A 117 8.10 -10.14 -18.47
C ARG A 117 6.68 -9.78 -18.01
N ALA A 118 5.93 -10.72 -17.43
CA ALA A 118 4.56 -10.47 -16.97
C ALA A 118 4.24 -11.15 -15.63
N VAL A 119 3.39 -10.51 -14.83
CA VAL A 119 2.91 -11.00 -13.54
C VAL A 119 1.38 -11.03 -13.58
N PHE A 120 0.81 -12.16 -13.17
CA PHE A 120 -0.64 -12.37 -13.16
C PHE A 120 -1.20 -12.14 -11.75
N MET A 121 -2.19 -11.28 -11.63
CA MET A 121 -2.70 -10.74 -10.37
C MET A 121 -4.23 -10.86 -10.28
N THR A 122 -4.83 -10.88 -9.08
CA THR A 122 -6.23 -11.32 -8.95
C THR A 122 -7.37 -10.35 -8.63
N ASN A 123 -7.27 -9.13 -8.17
CA ASN A 123 -8.44 -8.32 -7.84
C ASN A 123 -8.42 -6.99 -8.62
N PRO A 124 -9.02 -6.91 -9.83
CA PRO A 124 -9.57 -7.99 -10.65
C PRO A 124 -8.47 -8.86 -11.28
N LEU A 125 -8.84 -9.89 -12.06
CA LEU A 125 -7.87 -10.66 -12.85
C LEU A 125 -7.17 -9.74 -13.84
N ASP A 126 -5.85 -9.64 -13.71
CA ASP A 126 -5.04 -8.71 -14.47
C ASP A 126 -3.66 -9.29 -14.81
N VAL A 127 -3.05 -8.75 -15.86
CA VAL A 127 -1.72 -9.12 -16.34
C VAL A 127 -0.90 -7.86 -16.51
N VAL A 128 0.07 -7.68 -15.62
CA VAL A 128 0.87 -6.45 -15.56
C VAL A 128 2.30 -6.75 -15.98
N GLY A 129 2.93 -5.82 -16.71
CA GLY A 129 4.31 -5.95 -17.15
C GLY A 129 5.30 -5.94 -15.98
N GLU A 130 6.40 -6.71 -16.09
CA GLU A 130 7.41 -6.83 -15.03
C GLU A 130 8.02 -5.47 -14.64
N VAL A 131 8.24 -4.57 -15.61
CA VAL A 131 8.82 -3.25 -15.35
C VAL A 131 7.89 -2.41 -14.47
N GLU A 132 6.61 -2.36 -14.82
CA GLU A 132 5.58 -1.60 -14.11
C GLU A 132 5.37 -2.14 -12.69
N VAL A 133 5.18 -3.46 -12.55
CA VAL A 133 5.05 -4.12 -11.24
C VAL A 133 6.28 -3.85 -10.37
N HIS A 134 7.48 -3.90 -10.96
CA HIS A 134 8.70 -3.68 -10.20
C HIS A 134 8.84 -2.23 -9.73
N GLN A 135 8.40 -1.25 -10.52
CA GLN A 135 8.32 0.15 -10.09
C GLN A 135 7.36 0.32 -8.90
N ARG A 136 6.15 -0.27 -8.98
CA ARG A 136 5.16 -0.22 -7.89
C ARG A 136 5.59 -0.95 -6.62
N LEU A 137 6.39 -2.01 -6.75
CA LEU A 137 6.96 -2.77 -5.63
C LEU A 137 8.24 -2.14 -5.07
N CYS A 138 8.89 -1.22 -5.79
CA CYS A 138 10.12 -0.55 -5.39
C CYS A 138 9.86 0.95 -5.21
N SER A 139 9.00 1.31 -4.26
CA SER A 139 8.65 2.70 -3.95
C SER A 139 8.92 3.02 -2.49
N GLN A 140 9.10 4.30 -2.20
CA GLN A 140 9.11 4.78 -0.83
C GLN A 140 7.76 4.50 -0.15
N SER A 141 7.80 4.39 1.18
CA SER A 141 6.61 4.32 2.04
C SER A 141 5.96 5.69 2.17
N VAL A 142 5.40 6.20 1.07
CA VAL A 142 4.71 7.49 0.94
C VAL A 142 3.36 7.28 0.27
N LEU A 143 2.34 8.00 0.75
CA LEU A 143 1.01 8.10 0.17
C LEU A 143 0.80 9.53 -0.33
N LEU A 144 0.32 9.67 -1.55
CA LEU A 144 -0.13 10.94 -2.11
C LEU A 144 -1.62 11.12 -1.77
N VAL A 145 -1.98 12.28 -1.24
CA VAL A 145 -3.37 12.66 -0.95
C VAL A 145 -3.73 13.83 -1.85
N ARG A 146 -4.89 13.75 -2.50
CA ARG A 146 -5.34 14.76 -3.47
C ARG A 146 -5.57 16.11 -2.81
N ARG A 147 -5.32 17.20 -3.56
CA ARG A 147 -5.56 18.57 -3.10
C ARG A 147 -7.01 18.75 -2.65
N GLU A 148 -7.96 18.29 -3.44
CA GLU A 148 -9.39 18.48 -3.21
C GLU A 148 -9.82 17.82 -1.89
N ASP A 149 -9.29 16.63 -1.63
CA ASP A 149 -9.48 15.88 -0.40
C ASP A 149 -8.94 16.61 0.84
N VAL A 150 -7.80 17.28 0.69
CA VAL A 150 -7.19 18.09 1.77
C VAL A 150 -8.03 19.34 2.00
N LEU A 151 -8.35 20.09 0.93
CA LEU A 151 -9.09 21.35 1.03
C LEU A 151 -10.50 21.15 1.58
N GLN A 152 -11.24 20.13 1.11
CA GLN A 152 -12.59 19.83 1.61
C GLN A 152 -12.61 19.58 3.12
N ARG A 153 -11.57 18.94 3.65
CA ARG A 153 -11.45 18.67 5.09
C ARG A 153 -11.04 19.91 5.88
N LEU A 154 -10.26 20.82 5.28
CA LEU A 154 -9.86 22.09 5.91
C LEU A 154 -11.00 23.11 5.99
N THR A 155 -11.94 23.11 5.03
CA THR A 155 -13.08 24.04 5.04
C THR A 155 -14.17 23.65 6.02
N THR A 156 -14.19 22.39 6.48
CA THR A 156 -15.34 21.85 7.21
C THR A 156 -15.26 22.07 8.73
N ASP A 157 -14.08 22.04 9.38
CA ASP A 157 -14.04 22.03 10.87
C ASP A 157 -12.77 22.54 11.61
N GLY A 158 -11.75 23.20 11.01
CA GLY A 158 -10.48 23.38 11.78
C GLY A 158 -9.58 24.57 11.48
N SER A 159 -9.26 25.31 12.56
CA SER A 159 -8.04 26.13 12.66
C SER A 159 -6.78 25.24 12.52
N LEU A 160 -5.74 25.74 11.84
CA LEU A 160 -4.44 25.05 11.63
C LEU A 160 -3.68 24.76 12.94
N SER A 161 -4.19 25.21 14.09
CA SER A 161 -3.59 25.11 15.42
C SER A 161 -3.42 23.66 15.92
N ASP A 162 -4.20 22.70 15.42
CA ASP A 162 -4.20 21.30 15.90
C ASP A 162 -3.22 20.36 15.17
N LEU A 163 -2.46 20.86 14.18
CA LEU A 163 -1.54 20.03 13.39
C LEU A 163 -0.26 19.60 14.14
N SER A 164 -0.01 20.15 15.33
CA SER A 164 1.22 19.96 16.09
C SER A 164 1.24 18.69 16.97
N GLN A 165 0.10 18.03 17.17
CA GLN A 165 -0.02 16.98 18.20
C GLN A 165 0.38 15.56 17.75
N ILE A 166 0.67 15.30 16.47
CA ILE A 166 1.08 13.96 15.99
C ILE A 166 2.46 14.02 15.35
N GLN A 167 3.50 14.04 16.20
CA GLN A 167 4.90 14.02 15.77
C GLN A 167 5.71 12.91 16.45
N SER A 168 5.29 11.65 16.31
CA SER A 168 6.11 10.51 16.76
C SER A 168 6.96 9.87 15.66
N ASP A 169 6.53 9.89 14.38
CA ASP A 169 7.31 9.32 13.27
C ASP A 169 8.26 10.40 12.69
N PRO A 170 9.58 10.17 12.62
CA PRO A 170 10.54 11.16 12.11
C PRO A 170 10.44 11.43 10.60
N ARG A 171 9.82 10.54 9.79
CA ARG A 171 9.66 10.72 8.33
C ARG A 171 8.83 11.95 7.96
N TRP A 172 7.92 12.30 8.85
CA TRP A 172 7.14 13.53 8.82
C TRP A 172 8.02 14.79 8.70
N ARG A 173 9.11 14.87 9.46
CA ARG A 173 10.08 16.00 9.37
C ARG A 173 10.87 15.99 8.07
N LEU A 174 11.12 14.82 7.49
CA LEU A 174 11.81 14.71 6.20
C LEU A 174 10.92 15.15 5.02
N LEU A 175 9.61 15.00 5.14
CA LEU A 175 8.64 15.49 4.16
C LEU A 175 8.32 16.99 4.34
N ASP A 176 8.97 17.65 5.31
CA ASP A 176 8.80 19.06 5.73
C ASP A 176 9.97 19.97 5.34
N VAL A 177 10.92 19.50 4.51
CA VAL A 177 12.27 20.11 4.42
C VAL A 177 12.31 21.53 3.80
N GLU A 178 11.18 22.21 3.57
CA GLU A 178 11.12 23.64 3.23
C GLU A 178 9.99 24.43 3.95
N GLY A 179 9.56 23.99 5.14
CA GLY A 179 8.36 24.52 5.82
C GLY A 179 8.54 25.54 6.96
N GLU A 180 9.72 26.12 7.19
CA GLU A 180 9.87 27.15 8.23
C GLU A 180 9.47 28.55 7.72
N ALA A 181 8.18 28.87 7.88
CA ALA A 181 7.74 30.26 8.05
C ALA A 181 6.63 30.30 9.11
N ALA A 182 7.02 30.67 10.33
CA ALA A 182 6.11 30.98 11.42
C ALA A 182 5.19 32.14 11.02
N ILE A 183 3.89 31.89 10.88
CA ILE A 183 2.87 32.95 10.85
C ILE A 183 2.09 32.86 12.15
N PHE A 184 2.34 33.84 13.02
CA PHE A 184 1.53 34.20 14.18
C PHE A 184 0.11 34.51 13.72
N LEU A 185 -0.90 33.80 14.23
CA LEU A 185 -2.28 34.30 14.27
C LEU A 185 -2.90 33.99 15.65
N PRO A 186 -3.82 34.85 16.15
CA PRO A 186 -4.15 34.94 17.56
C PRO A 186 -5.08 33.81 18.02
N GLN A 187 -4.90 33.44 19.30
CA GLN A 187 -5.63 32.40 20.02
C GLN A 187 -7.14 32.63 20.04
N LEU A 188 -7.93 31.57 19.80
CA LEU A 188 -9.33 31.47 20.24
C LEU A 188 -9.60 30.10 20.86
N THR A 189 -10.42 30.12 21.90
CA THR A 189 -10.62 29.16 22.99
C THR A 189 -11.28 27.82 22.59
N PRO A 190 -11.07 26.73 23.38
CA PRO A 190 -11.62 25.41 23.07
C PRO A 190 -13.10 25.32 23.48
N THR A 191 -13.94 24.76 22.60
CA THR A 191 -15.27 24.26 22.98
C THR A 191 -15.30 22.74 22.89
N SER A 192 -16.08 22.16 23.78
CA SER A 192 -16.17 20.76 24.15
C SER A 192 -16.90 19.90 23.12
N ASP A 193 -16.40 18.66 23.00
CA ASP A 193 -16.84 17.49 22.22
C ASP A 193 -16.33 17.40 20.76
N PRO A 194 -15.43 16.44 20.44
CA PRO A 194 -14.96 16.25 19.08
C PRO A 194 -15.91 15.33 18.30
N PRO A 195 -16.44 15.74 17.13
CA PRO A 195 -16.92 14.77 16.15
C PRO A 195 -15.74 13.88 15.70
N CYS A 196 -16.01 12.63 15.31
CA CYS A 196 -15.00 11.71 14.77
C CYS A 196 -14.32 12.30 13.52
N LEU A 197 -13.25 13.05 13.74
CA LEU A 197 -12.47 13.69 12.69
C LEU A 197 -11.45 12.67 12.16
N ILE A 198 -11.61 12.30 10.90
CA ILE A 198 -10.49 11.82 10.08
C ILE A 198 -9.59 13.05 9.87
N GLN A 199 -8.73 13.36 10.85
CA GLN A 199 -7.68 14.36 10.69
C GLN A 199 -6.69 13.82 9.67
N VAL A 200 -6.81 14.23 8.41
CA VAL A 200 -5.74 14.01 7.43
C VAL A 200 -4.53 14.81 7.90
N PHE A 201 -3.61 14.14 8.61
CA PHE A 201 -2.37 14.74 9.06
C PHE A 201 -1.52 14.99 7.83
N CYS A 202 -1.42 16.24 7.40
CA CYS A 202 -0.45 16.67 6.40
C CYS A 202 0.46 17.69 7.05
N TYR A 203 1.70 17.80 6.58
CA TYR A 203 2.61 18.76 7.17
C TYR A 203 2.15 20.19 6.90
N PRO A 204 2.23 21.08 7.91
CA PRO A 204 1.80 22.47 7.76
C PRO A 204 2.41 23.17 6.56
N GLY A 205 3.67 22.88 6.18
CA GLY A 205 4.32 23.48 5.01
C GLY A 205 3.59 23.19 3.69
N GLN A 206 3.37 21.91 3.36
CA GLN A 206 2.67 21.52 2.12
C GLN A 206 1.22 22.04 2.08
N VAL A 207 0.53 22.03 3.22
CA VAL A 207 -0.85 22.55 3.32
C VAL A 207 -0.89 24.07 3.22
N ARG A 208 0.07 24.78 3.83
CA ARG A 208 0.21 26.24 3.71
C ARG A 208 0.46 26.64 2.27
N GLN A 209 1.36 25.95 1.59
CA GLN A 209 1.63 26.17 0.17
C GLN A 209 0.35 26.01 -0.66
N MET A 210 -0.42 24.92 -0.45
CA MET A 210 -1.70 24.73 -1.14
C MET A 210 -2.68 25.87 -0.87
N ARG A 211 -2.76 26.39 0.36
CA ARG A 211 -3.61 27.54 0.68
C ARG A 211 -3.14 28.83 0.01
N LEU A 212 -1.85 29.11 -0.01
CA LEU A 212 -1.29 30.28 -0.71
C LEU A 212 -1.59 30.22 -2.20
N GLU A 213 -1.56 29.03 -2.80
CA GLU A 213 -1.97 28.82 -4.20
C GLU A 213 -3.47 29.06 -4.45
N GLU A 214 -4.35 28.99 -3.44
CA GLU A 214 -5.77 29.37 -3.60
C GLU A 214 -5.96 30.90 -3.66
N GLU A 215 -5.05 31.67 -3.06
CA GLU A 215 -5.07 33.14 -3.08
C GLU A 215 -4.51 33.70 -4.41
N LEU A 216 -3.76 32.89 -5.16
CA LEU A 216 -3.24 33.22 -6.48
C LEU A 216 -4.25 32.82 -7.57
N GLU A 217 -4.71 33.80 -8.35
CA GLU A 217 -5.64 33.56 -9.46
C GLU A 217 -5.00 32.76 -10.60
N ASP A 218 -3.69 32.92 -10.83
CA ASP A 218 -2.95 32.30 -11.93
C ASP A 218 -1.64 31.67 -11.41
N GLY A 219 -1.29 30.49 -11.92
CA GLY A 219 -0.06 29.76 -11.56
C GLY A 219 -0.21 28.25 -11.44
N PRO A 220 0.92 27.52 -11.42
CA PRO A 220 0.93 26.07 -11.21
C PRO A 220 0.40 25.73 -9.82
N ARG A 221 -0.54 24.78 -9.75
CA ARG A 221 -1.12 24.30 -8.49
C ARG A 221 -0.55 22.94 -8.11
N THR A 222 -0.27 22.78 -6.83
CA THR A 222 0.10 21.48 -6.26
C THR A 222 -1.13 20.58 -6.26
N ALA A 223 -1.06 19.46 -6.98
CA ALA A 223 -2.17 18.50 -7.13
C ALA A 223 -2.30 17.52 -5.95
N HIS A 224 -1.20 17.22 -5.25
CA HIS A 224 -1.17 16.25 -4.16
C HIS A 224 -0.22 16.67 -3.04
N VAL A 225 -0.51 16.27 -1.80
CA VAL A 225 0.43 16.29 -0.68
C VAL A 225 0.97 14.89 -0.42
N SER A 226 2.22 14.81 0.03
CA SER A 226 2.86 13.55 0.41
C SER A 226 2.81 13.34 1.93
N ILE A 227 2.37 12.15 2.34
CA ILE A 227 2.38 11.71 3.75
C ILE A 227 3.12 10.38 3.91
N PRO A 228 3.74 10.09 5.07
CA PRO A 228 4.32 8.79 5.33
C PRO A 228 3.23 7.70 5.30
N ALA A 229 3.44 6.67 4.49
CA ALA A 229 2.59 5.49 4.50
C ALA A 229 3.03 4.52 5.62
N ALA A 230 2.08 3.81 6.22
CA ALA A 230 2.36 2.66 7.09
C ALA A 230 2.83 1.42 6.32
N TYR A 231 2.60 1.40 5.00
CA TYR A 231 2.97 0.32 4.10
C TYR A 231 4.44 0.37 3.71
N SER A 232 5.03 -0.80 3.50
CA SER A 232 6.30 -0.94 2.78
C SER A 232 6.04 -1.69 1.49
N SER A 233 6.63 -1.22 0.39
CA SER A 233 6.50 -1.87 -0.90
C SER A 233 7.33 -3.16 -0.94
N GLY A 234 6.74 -4.23 -1.45
CA GLY A 234 7.41 -5.52 -1.46
C GLY A 234 6.47 -6.70 -1.65
N VAL A 235 6.99 -7.90 -1.41
CA VAL A 235 6.23 -9.14 -1.58
C VAL A 235 6.20 -9.93 -0.29
N THR A 236 5.00 -10.23 0.20
CA THR A 236 4.78 -11.25 1.24
C THR A 236 4.63 -12.59 0.56
N LEU A 237 5.50 -13.54 0.86
CA LEU A 237 5.33 -14.93 0.46
C LEU A 237 4.66 -15.69 1.59
N PHE A 238 3.64 -16.48 1.27
CA PHE A 238 2.99 -17.40 2.20
C PHE A 238 3.32 -18.85 1.86
N ALA A 239 3.40 -19.69 2.87
CA ALA A 239 3.58 -21.14 2.72
C ALA A 239 2.83 -21.89 3.82
N LEU A 240 2.58 -23.18 3.58
CA LEU A 240 2.02 -24.06 4.61
C LEU A 240 3.01 -24.26 5.76
N THR A 241 2.55 -24.06 6.98
CA THR A 241 3.31 -24.35 8.20
C THR A 241 3.81 -25.79 8.19
N GLY A 242 5.08 -26.01 8.54
CA GLY A 242 5.70 -27.32 8.58
C GLY A 242 6.21 -27.85 7.23
N SER A 243 5.88 -27.21 6.10
CA SER A 243 6.44 -27.59 4.80
C SER A 243 7.91 -27.20 4.64
N ASP A 244 8.65 -27.90 3.78
CA ASP A 244 10.02 -27.54 3.40
C ASP A 244 10.12 -26.11 2.86
N VAL A 245 9.07 -25.68 2.14
CA VAL A 245 8.96 -24.34 1.57
C VAL A 245 8.90 -23.29 2.66
N ALA A 246 8.09 -23.53 3.70
CA ALA A 246 8.00 -22.63 4.86
C ALA A 246 9.34 -22.55 5.60
N GLN A 247 10.03 -23.66 5.80
CA GLN A 247 11.35 -23.65 6.43
C GLN A 247 12.37 -22.85 5.60
N GLN A 248 12.40 -23.05 4.28
CA GLN A 248 13.27 -22.29 3.37
C GLN A 248 12.91 -20.81 3.35
N LEU A 249 11.62 -20.50 3.36
CA LEU A 249 11.10 -19.14 3.36
C LEU A 249 11.52 -18.38 4.63
N LEU A 250 11.32 -18.98 5.80
CA LEU A 250 11.68 -18.37 7.08
C LEU A 250 13.20 -18.23 7.26
N LYS A 251 14.01 -19.07 6.61
CA LYS A 251 15.48 -19.01 6.64
C LYS A 251 16.11 -18.21 5.51
N ALA A 252 15.35 -17.80 4.50
CA ALA A 252 15.90 -17.04 3.38
C ALA A 252 16.62 -15.77 3.86
N PRO A 253 17.71 -15.32 3.24
CA PRO A 253 18.24 -13.99 3.53
C PRO A 253 17.30 -12.92 2.97
N GLU A 254 17.43 -11.69 3.47
CA GLU A 254 16.82 -10.53 2.82
C GLU A 254 17.42 -10.34 1.42
N LEU A 255 16.67 -9.69 0.53
CA LEU A 255 17.14 -9.40 -0.81
C LEU A 255 18.33 -8.40 -0.78
N PRO A 256 19.44 -8.71 -1.48
CA PRO A 256 20.58 -7.81 -1.51
C PRO A 256 20.20 -6.48 -2.18
N LEU A 257 20.76 -5.39 -1.67
CA LEU A 257 20.64 -4.07 -2.29
C LEU A 257 21.33 -4.06 -3.66
N LEU A 258 20.81 -3.28 -4.59
CA LEU A 258 21.45 -3.02 -5.89
C LEU A 258 22.48 -1.90 -5.77
#